data_AF-A0A979GFU7-F1
#
_entry.id   AF-A0A979GFU7-F1
#
_cell.length_a   1.000
_cell.length_b   1.000
_cell.length_c   1.000
_cell.angle_alpha   90.00
_cell.angle_beta   90.00
_cell.angle_gamma   90.00
#
_symmetry.space_group_name_H-M   'P 1'
#
loop_
_entity.id
_entity.type
_entity.pdbx_description
1 polymer ?
#
loop_
_entity_poly.entity_id
_entity_poly.type
_entity_poly.pdbx_seq_one_letter_code
_entity_poly.pdbx_strand_id
1 'polypeptide(L)'
;MNTAIFNDKASMTSVEIAELVGSQHSDVKRSIERLVAKNIIRKPPMAVSEKINNLGFKVQYEHYLFEGEQGKRDSIIVVAQLCPEFTARLVDRWRELEEQIRKPMSEIEMVAAMALEAVRQQKRITQVEEKVSHVAETVEQIKRGTIREGYAGYRQLKAKTGLSDDKCRNLVNAYQIPTDTHEFMTPDGLLSRRAIVAVEPFMAAFYRVMEEAEPRGTRWYHPKMGLFQVIGWQR
;
A
#
# COMPACT_ATOMS: atom_id res chain seq x y z
N MET A 1 3.07 66.89 -22.37
CA MET A 1 2.64 65.95 -21.31
C MET A 1 1.24 65.49 -21.63
N ASN A 2 1.03 64.20 -21.88
CA ASN A 2 -0.30 63.58 -21.93
C ASN A 2 -0.21 62.26 -21.16
N THR A 3 -1.03 62.19 -20.13
CA THR A 3 -1.13 61.15 -19.11
C THR A 3 -1.57 59.82 -19.70
N ALA A 4 -0.64 58.86 -19.77
CA ALA A 4 -0.96 57.45 -19.93
C ALA A 4 -1.63 56.95 -18.63
N ILE A 5 -2.95 56.78 -18.67
CA ILE A 5 -3.64 55.96 -17.67
C ILE A 5 -3.18 54.54 -17.93
N PHE A 6 -2.28 54.03 -17.09
CA PHE A 6 -1.88 52.62 -17.08
C PHE A 6 -3.12 51.78 -16.71
N ASN A 7 -3.76 51.19 -17.72
CA ASN A 7 -4.71 50.10 -17.50
C ASN A 7 -3.86 48.84 -17.31
N ASP A 8 -3.69 48.37 -16.07
CA ASP A 8 -2.88 47.20 -15.67
C ASP A 8 -3.38 45.85 -16.22
N LYS A 9 -4.29 45.86 -17.19
CA LYS A 9 -4.87 44.67 -17.81
C LYS A 9 -4.35 44.53 -19.23
N ALA A 10 -3.70 43.41 -19.51
CA ALA A 10 -3.34 43.02 -20.87
C ALA A 10 -4.60 43.06 -21.75
N SER A 11 -4.48 43.76 -22.88
CA SER A 11 -5.56 43.96 -23.84
C SER A 11 -5.07 43.67 -25.25
N MET A 12 -6.01 43.36 -26.14
CA MET A 12 -5.75 43.24 -27.57
C MET A 12 -6.92 43.84 -28.36
N THR A 13 -6.62 44.59 -29.40
CA THR A 13 -7.62 45.23 -30.26
C THR A 13 -7.92 44.37 -31.48
N SER A 14 -9.11 44.53 -32.05
CA SER A 14 -9.45 43.91 -33.34
C SER A 14 -8.54 44.33 -34.51
N VAL A 15 -7.82 45.44 -34.40
CA VAL A 15 -6.81 45.86 -35.40
C VAL A 15 -5.55 45.02 -35.27
N GLU A 16 -5.04 44.85 -34.05
CA GLU A 16 -3.91 43.97 -33.78
C GLU A 16 -4.22 42.52 -34.19
N ILE A 17 -5.45 42.04 -33.98
CA ILE A 17 -5.89 40.73 -34.49
C ILE A 17 -5.81 40.68 -36.02
N ALA A 18 -6.27 41.73 -36.70
CA ALA A 18 -6.24 41.81 -38.17
C ALA A 18 -4.81 41.74 -38.71
N GLU A 19 -3.88 42.45 -38.07
CA GLU A 19 -2.46 42.41 -38.38
C GLU A 19 -1.86 41.02 -38.11
N LEU A 20 -2.18 40.41 -36.96
CA LEU A 20 -1.70 39.09 -36.56
C LEU A 20 -2.11 37.99 -37.55
N VAL A 21 -3.35 38.04 -38.04
CA VAL A 21 -3.90 37.04 -38.96
C VAL A 21 -3.74 37.41 -40.44
N GLY A 22 -3.11 38.54 -40.74
CA GLY A 22 -2.94 39.05 -42.11
C GLY A 22 -4.26 39.28 -42.85
N SER A 23 -5.34 39.63 -42.13
CA SER A 23 -6.69 39.80 -42.69
C SER A 23 -7.12 41.27 -42.67
N GLN A 24 -8.10 41.63 -43.49
CA GLN A 24 -8.66 42.98 -43.46
C GLN A 24 -9.46 43.19 -42.17
N HIS A 25 -9.31 44.35 -41.52
CA HIS A 25 -10.00 44.66 -40.26
C HIS A 25 -11.53 44.56 -40.36
N SER A 26 -12.11 44.86 -41.52
CA SER A 26 -13.54 44.68 -41.80
C SER A 26 -13.99 43.22 -41.70
N ASP A 27 -13.16 42.27 -42.12
CA ASP A 27 -13.47 40.85 -42.05
C ASP A 27 -13.36 40.32 -40.62
N VAL A 28 -12.41 40.87 -39.85
CA VAL A 28 -12.31 40.61 -38.41
C VAL A 28 -13.56 41.10 -37.68
N LYS A 29 -14.00 42.34 -37.92
CA LYS A 29 -15.23 42.89 -37.33
C LYS A 29 -16.46 42.04 -37.65
N ARG A 30 -16.64 41.66 -38.91
CA ARG A 30 -17.74 40.80 -39.35
C ARG A 30 -17.70 39.43 -38.68
N SER A 31 -16.49 38.87 -38.50
CA SER A 31 -16.31 37.60 -37.79
C SER A 31 -16.67 37.71 -36.31
N ILE A 32 -16.27 38.79 -35.64
CA ILE A 32 -16.64 39.08 -34.24
C ILE A 32 -18.16 39.16 -34.11
N GLU A 33 -18.83 39.95 -34.95
CA GLU A 33 -20.29 40.12 -34.93
C GLU A 33 -21.02 38.79 -35.13
N ARG A 34 -20.56 37.97 -36.07
CA ARG A 34 -21.12 36.63 -36.31
C ARG A 34 -20.92 35.69 -35.10
N LEU A 35 -19.75 35.71 -34.46
CA LEU A 35 -19.47 34.89 -33.28
C LEU A 35 -20.31 35.34 -32.07
N VAL A 36 -20.53 36.65 -31.91
CA VAL A 36 -21.43 37.22 -30.91
C VAL A 36 -22.88 36.79 -31.17
N ALA A 37 -23.35 36.88 -32.41
CA ALA A 37 -24.71 36.46 -32.78
C ALA A 37 -24.97 34.97 -32.52
N LYS A 38 -23.93 34.14 -32.63
CA LYS A 38 -23.97 32.70 -32.30
C LYS A 38 -23.77 32.41 -30.80
N ASN A 39 -23.58 33.43 -29.96
CA ASN A 39 -23.25 33.31 -28.54
C ASN A 39 -21.97 32.49 -28.26
N ILE A 40 -21.02 32.48 -29.19
CA ILE A 40 -19.73 31.76 -29.02
C ILE A 40 -18.75 32.60 -28.20
N ILE A 41 -18.79 33.92 -28.38
CA ILE A 41 -18.01 34.91 -27.63
C ILE A 41 -18.94 35.97 -27.04
N ARG A 42 -18.50 36.64 -25.98
CA ARG A 42 -19.21 37.82 -25.44
C ARG A 42 -18.96 39.01 -26.36
N LYS A 43 -19.96 39.88 -26.55
CA LYS A 43 -19.77 41.13 -27.31
C LYS A 43 -18.68 41.98 -26.65
N PRO A 44 -17.51 42.19 -27.32
CA PRO A 44 -16.48 43.04 -26.76
C PRO A 44 -16.94 44.50 -26.79
N PRO A 45 -16.47 45.35 -25.85
CA PRO A 45 -16.69 46.78 -25.93
C PRO A 45 -16.09 47.35 -27.22
N MET A 46 -16.79 48.33 -27.81
CA MET A 46 -16.27 49.12 -28.91
C MET A 46 -15.55 50.34 -28.34
N ALA A 47 -14.36 50.63 -28.87
CA ALA A 47 -13.58 51.82 -28.57
C ALA A 47 -13.27 52.57 -29.86
N VAL A 48 -13.01 53.87 -29.74
CA VAL A 48 -12.60 54.74 -30.85
C VAL A 48 -11.19 55.21 -30.57
N SER A 49 -10.33 55.09 -31.57
CA SER A 49 -8.95 55.61 -31.51
C SER A 49 -8.67 56.49 -32.71
N GLU A 50 -7.68 57.37 -32.57
CA GLU A 50 -7.24 58.26 -33.63
C GLU A 50 -5.98 57.69 -34.30
N LYS A 51 -5.91 57.72 -35.63
CA LYS A 51 -4.67 57.58 -36.37
C LYS A 51 -4.45 58.76 -37.30
N ILE A 52 -3.19 59.08 -37.58
CA ILE A 52 -2.84 60.04 -38.62
C ILE A 52 -2.87 59.30 -39.96
N ASN A 53 -3.59 59.83 -40.94
CA ASN A 53 -3.61 59.27 -42.29
C ASN A 53 -2.37 59.72 -43.09
N ASN A 54 -2.23 59.19 -44.31
CA ASN A 54 -1.09 59.52 -45.20
C ASN A 54 -1.03 61.01 -45.62
N LEU A 55 -2.07 61.79 -45.29
CA LEU A 55 -2.19 63.22 -45.57
C LEU A 55 -1.96 64.09 -44.31
N GLY A 56 -1.55 63.49 -43.18
CA GLY A 56 -1.28 64.22 -41.94
C GLY A 56 -2.53 64.57 -41.12
N PHE A 57 -3.73 64.19 -41.55
CA PHE A 57 -4.97 64.44 -40.83
C PHE A 57 -5.26 63.34 -39.81
N LYS A 58 -5.79 63.73 -38.65
CA LYS A 58 -6.33 62.80 -37.66
C LYS A 58 -7.64 62.20 -38.16
N VAL A 59 -7.71 60.89 -38.21
CA VAL A 59 -8.88 60.11 -38.58
C VAL A 59 -9.23 59.18 -37.41
N GLN A 60 -10.48 59.25 -36.98
CA GLN A 60 -11.01 58.33 -35.97
C GLN A 60 -11.38 56.99 -36.61
N TYR A 61 -11.10 55.90 -35.91
CA TYR A 61 -11.52 54.57 -36.31
C TYR A 61 -12.00 53.77 -35.10
N GLU A 62 -13.06 53.00 -35.32
CA GLU A 62 -13.66 52.14 -34.31
C GLU A 62 -12.98 50.78 -34.30
N HIS A 63 -12.75 50.20 -33.13
CA HIS A 63 -12.23 48.86 -32.95
C HIS A 63 -12.84 48.19 -31.72
N TYR A 64 -12.96 46.87 -31.76
CA TYR A 64 -13.30 46.07 -30.58
C TYR A 64 -12.07 45.92 -29.68
N LEU A 65 -12.29 45.99 -28.37
CA LEU A 65 -11.27 45.86 -27.32
C LEU A 65 -11.50 44.59 -26.51
N PHE A 66 -10.49 43.72 -26.45
CA PHE A 66 -10.51 42.47 -25.67
C PHE A 66 -9.64 42.63 -24.43
N GLU A 67 -10.22 42.50 -23.23
CA GLU A 67 -9.52 42.66 -21.95
C GLU A 67 -9.77 41.51 -20.98
N GLY A 68 -8.75 41.21 -20.16
CA GLY A 68 -8.80 40.17 -19.13
C GLY A 68 -8.90 38.74 -19.70
N GLU A 69 -9.14 37.76 -18.82
CA GLU A 69 -9.22 36.33 -19.21
C GLU A 69 -10.31 36.05 -20.24
N GLN A 70 -11.47 36.70 -20.11
CA GLN A 70 -12.56 36.54 -21.08
C GLN A 70 -12.18 37.12 -22.44
N GLY A 71 -11.58 38.31 -22.49
CA GLY A 71 -11.10 38.90 -23.74
C GLY A 71 -10.01 38.07 -24.40
N LYS A 72 -9.09 37.52 -23.61
CA LYS A 72 -8.04 36.60 -24.08
C LYS A 72 -8.63 35.34 -24.71
N ARG A 73 -9.57 34.66 -24.06
CA ARG A 73 -10.27 33.50 -24.63
C ARG A 73 -10.99 33.87 -25.94
N ASP A 74 -11.79 34.94 -25.89
CA ASP A 74 -12.66 35.30 -27.00
C ASP A 74 -11.86 35.76 -28.23
N SER A 75 -10.73 36.45 -28.01
CA SER A 75 -9.81 36.82 -29.09
C SER A 75 -9.09 35.63 -29.72
N ILE A 76 -8.69 34.61 -28.94
CA ILE A 76 -8.14 33.36 -29.48
C ILE A 76 -9.17 32.65 -30.37
N ILE A 77 -10.45 32.64 -29.98
CA ILE A 77 -11.52 32.06 -30.79
C ILE A 77 -11.69 32.81 -32.11
N VAL A 78 -11.62 34.15 -32.09
CA VAL A 78 -11.67 34.97 -33.31
C VAL A 78 -10.51 34.63 -34.24
N VAL A 79 -9.29 34.53 -33.70
CA VAL A 79 -8.09 34.12 -34.45
C VAL A 79 -8.25 32.71 -35.04
N ALA A 80 -8.71 31.75 -34.25
CA ALA A 80 -8.92 30.37 -34.72
C ALA A 80 -9.92 30.27 -35.88
N GLN A 81 -10.97 31.12 -35.87
CA GLN A 81 -11.97 31.19 -36.93
C GLN A 81 -11.43 31.82 -38.23
N LEU A 82 -10.48 32.75 -38.12
CA LEU A 82 -9.86 33.47 -39.24
C LEU A 82 -8.64 32.74 -39.81
N CYS A 83 -7.93 31.97 -38.99
CA CYS A 83 -6.79 31.16 -39.38
C CYS A 83 -7.12 29.67 -39.27
N PRO A 84 -7.87 29.09 -40.24
CA PRO A 84 -8.16 27.66 -40.25
C PRO A 84 -6.88 26.81 -40.29
N GLU A 85 -5.80 27.32 -40.89
CA GLU A 85 -4.47 26.69 -40.88
C GLU A 85 -3.90 26.52 -39.46
N PHE A 86 -4.12 27.48 -38.57
CA PHE A 86 -3.71 27.38 -37.17
C PHE A 86 -4.46 26.25 -36.47
N THR A 87 -5.77 26.15 -36.71
CA THR A 87 -6.61 25.06 -36.20
C THR A 87 -6.19 23.71 -36.79
N ALA A 88 -5.86 23.64 -38.08
CA ALA A 88 -5.37 22.43 -38.74
C ALA A 88 -4.07 21.93 -38.09
N ARG A 89 -3.09 22.82 -37.85
CA ARG A 89 -1.84 22.45 -37.16
C ARG A 89 -2.08 21.91 -35.75
N LEU A 90 -3.06 22.44 -35.03
CA LEU A 90 -3.43 21.93 -33.71
C LEU A 90 -4.00 20.51 -33.83
N VAL A 91 -4.86 20.25 -34.81
CA VAL A 91 -5.42 18.91 -35.08
C VAL A 91 -4.33 17.93 -35.49
N ASP A 92 -3.44 18.33 -36.40
CA ASP A 92 -2.31 17.50 -36.86
C ASP A 92 -1.40 17.14 -35.69
N ARG A 93 -1.11 18.11 -34.80
CA ARG A 93 -0.33 17.86 -33.60
C ARG A 93 -0.97 16.85 -32.66
N TRP A 94 -2.29 16.91 -32.48
CA TRP A 94 -3.01 15.90 -31.69
C TRP A 94 -2.91 14.52 -32.32
N ARG A 95 -3.07 14.42 -33.64
CA ARG A 95 -2.89 13.15 -34.36
C ARG A 95 -1.49 12.57 -34.18
N GLU A 96 -0.45 13.39 -34.28
CA GLU A 96 0.94 12.95 -34.01
C GLU A 96 1.10 12.37 -32.61
N LEU A 97 0.52 13.03 -31.59
CA LEU A 97 0.57 12.57 -30.20
C LEU A 97 -0.21 11.27 -30.01
N GLU A 98 -1.40 11.17 -30.61
CA GLU A 98 -2.21 9.96 -30.59
C GLU A 98 -1.49 8.80 -31.28
N GLU A 99 -0.83 9.02 -32.41
CA GLU A 99 -0.03 8.00 -33.11
C GLU A 99 1.17 7.54 -32.26
N GLN A 100 1.81 8.44 -31.51
CA GLN A 100 2.88 8.07 -30.58
C GLN A 100 2.37 7.17 -29.45
N ILE A 101 1.19 7.47 -28.89
CA ILE A 101 0.56 6.64 -27.85
C ILE A 101 0.09 5.31 -28.43
N ARG A 102 -0.41 5.32 -29.67
CA ARG A 102 -0.99 4.15 -30.34
C ARG A 102 0.06 3.22 -30.94
N LYS A 103 1.35 3.60 -30.96
CA LYS A 103 2.42 2.68 -31.31
C LYS A 103 2.35 1.47 -30.36
N PRO A 104 2.04 0.27 -30.88
CA PRO A 104 2.10 -0.92 -30.05
C PRO A 104 3.52 -1.05 -29.53
N MET A 105 3.62 -1.37 -28.24
CA MET A 105 4.87 -1.65 -27.56
C MET A 105 5.72 -2.57 -28.45
N SER A 106 6.97 -2.20 -28.71
CA SER A 106 7.87 -3.01 -29.55
C SER A 106 7.96 -4.42 -28.97
N GLU A 107 8.19 -5.44 -29.79
CA GLU A 107 8.39 -6.82 -29.31
C GLU A 107 9.44 -6.88 -28.19
N ILE A 108 10.48 -6.04 -28.30
CA ILE A 108 11.55 -5.92 -27.29
C ILE A 108 11.01 -5.36 -25.97
N GLU A 109 10.15 -4.34 -26.02
CA GLU A 109 9.56 -3.73 -24.83
C GLU A 109 8.57 -4.68 -24.17
N MET A 110 7.79 -5.43 -24.95
CA MET A 110 6.89 -6.48 -24.46
C MET A 110 7.67 -7.59 -23.75
N VAL A 111 8.75 -8.10 -24.36
CA VAL A 111 9.61 -9.11 -23.73
C VAL A 111 10.24 -8.59 -22.45
N ALA A 112 10.71 -7.33 -22.43
CA ALA A 112 11.27 -6.73 -21.23
C ALA A 112 10.24 -6.61 -20.09
N ALA A 113 9.01 -6.20 -20.39
CA ALA A 113 7.93 -6.13 -19.41
C ALA A 113 7.55 -7.52 -18.87
N MET A 114 7.42 -8.53 -19.73
CA MET A 114 7.15 -9.90 -19.31
C MET A 114 8.27 -10.47 -18.44
N ALA A 115 9.54 -10.23 -18.80
CA ALA A 115 10.68 -10.69 -18.02
C ALA A 115 10.69 -10.07 -16.62
N LEU A 116 10.39 -8.77 -16.53
CA LEU A 116 10.33 -8.06 -15.25
C LEU A 116 9.19 -8.58 -14.35
N GLU A 117 8.02 -8.88 -14.95
CA GLU A 117 6.89 -9.48 -14.26
C GLU A 117 7.22 -10.90 -13.76
N ALA A 118 7.87 -11.72 -14.60
CA ALA A 118 8.31 -13.06 -14.24
C ALA A 118 9.28 -13.06 -13.05
N VAL A 119 10.24 -12.12 -13.01
CA VAL A 119 11.16 -11.98 -11.87
C VAL A 119 10.41 -11.61 -10.58
N ARG A 120 9.40 -10.74 -10.65
CA ARG A 120 8.56 -10.41 -9.48
C ARG A 120 7.79 -11.63 -9.00
N GLN A 121 7.21 -12.40 -9.91
CA GLN A 121 6.48 -13.62 -9.57
C GLN A 121 7.41 -14.65 -8.91
N GLN A 122 8.62 -14.85 -9.46
CA GLN A 122 9.59 -15.77 -8.90
C GLN A 122 9.94 -15.42 -7.45
N LYS A 123 10.19 -14.13 -7.15
CA LYS A 123 10.45 -13.68 -5.77
C LYS A 123 9.28 -13.96 -4.81
N ARG A 124 8.04 -13.79 -5.28
CA ARG A 124 6.85 -14.11 -4.48
C ARG A 124 6.74 -15.60 -4.19
N ILE A 125 7.01 -16.44 -5.20
CA ILE A 125 6.99 -17.90 -5.05
C ILE A 125 8.03 -18.34 -4.02
N THR A 126 9.29 -17.89 -4.16
CA THR A 126 10.35 -18.24 -3.22
C THR A 126 10.01 -17.84 -1.78
N GLN A 127 9.45 -16.65 -1.57
CA GLN A 127 9.01 -16.22 -0.24
C GLN A 127 7.88 -17.09 0.32
N VAL A 128 6.94 -17.53 -0.53
CA VAL A 128 5.87 -18.44 -0.12
C VAL A 128 6.44 -19.81 0.21
N GLU A 129 7.36 -20.33 -0.60
CA GLU A 129 8.04 -21.62 -0.36
C GLU A 129 8.79 -21.63 0.99
N GLU A 130 9.50 -20.55 1.33
CA GLU A 130 10.17 -20.38 2.63
C GLU A 130 9.17 -20.38 3.80
N LYS A 131 8.02 -19.73 3.65
CA LYS A 131 6.97 -19.76 4.69
C LYS A 131 6.36 -21.15 4.83
N VAL A 132 6.12 -21.84 3.72
CA VAL A 132 5.57 -23.20 3.71
C VAL A 132 6.54 -24.18 4.36
N SER A 133 7.85 -24.07 4.10
CA SER A 133 8.84 -24.95 4.74
C SER A 133 8.90 -24.76 6.26
N HIS A 134 8.88 -23.50 6.73
CA HIS A 134 8.82 -23.20 8.17
C HIS A 134 7.52 -23.72 8.81
N VAL A 135 6.36 -23.56 8.14
CA VAL A 135 5.10 -24.11 8.62
C VAL A 135 5.13 -25.64 8.64
N ALA A 136 5.73 -26.29 7.64
CA ALA A 136 5.87 -27.74 7.60
C ALA A 136 6.72 -28.25 8.77
N GLU A 137 7.84 -27.58 9.08
CA GLU A 137 8.69 -27.93 10.22
C GLU A 137 7.95 -27.79 11.56
N THR A 138 7.24 -26.68 11.78
CA THR A 138 6.46 -26.49 13.01
C THR A 138 5.34 -27.55 13.15
N VAL A 139 4.65 -27.89 12.06
CA VAL A 139 3.68 -28.98 12.04
C VAL A 139 4.33 -30.32 12.37
N GLU A 140 5.52 -30.62 11.85
CA GLU A 140 6.26 -31.84 12.21
C GLU A 140 6.66 -31.87 13.69
N GLN A 141 7.15 -30.76 14.25
CA GLN A 141 7.50 -30.68 15.66
C GLN A 141 6.27 -30.91 16.56
N ILE A 142 5.11 -30.35 16.21
CA ILE A 142 3.84 -30.59 16.92
C ILE A 142 3.39 -32.05 16.76
N LYS A 143 3.50 -32.64 15.55
CA LYS A 143 3.17 -34.06 15.29
C LYS A 143 4.04 -35.01 16.11
N ARG A 144 5.34 -34.71 16.28
CA ARG A 144 6.26 -35.54 17.07
C ARG A 144 6.06 -35.38 18.58
N GLY A 145 5.30 -34.37 19.03
CA GLY A 145 4.99 -34.17 20.45
C GLY A 145 6.23 -33.94 21.32
N THR A 146 7.26 -33.31 20.74
CA THR A 146 8.55 -33.05 21.39
C THR A 146 8.35 -32.08 22.54
N ILE A 147 8.38 -32.58 23.77
CA ILE A 147 8.29 -31.75 24.97
C ILE A 147 9.56 -30.89 25.04
N ARG A 148 9.42 -29.63 25.45
CA ARG A 148 10.54 -28.71 25.69
C ARG A 148 11.62 -29.39 26.54
N GLU A 149 12.88 -29.18 26.17
CA GLU A 149 14.02 -29.70 26.93
C GLU A 149 13.95 -29.31 28.42
N GLY A 150 14.26 -30.27 29.29
CA GLY A 150 14.14 -30.10 30.75
C GLY A 150 12.74 -30.33 31.34
N TYR A 151 11.72 -30.57 30.52
CA TYR A 151 10.36 -30.86 30.97
C TYR A 151 9.91 -32.29 30.62
N ALA A 152 9.02 -32.85 31.44
CA ALA A 152 8.43 -34.16 31.21
C ALA A 152 6.94 -34.19 31.58
N GLY A 153 6.16 -35.02 30.89
CA GLY A 153 4.77 -35.29 31.27
C GLY A 153 4.67 -36.27 32.46
N TYR A 154 3.55 -36.26 33.18
CA TYR A 154 3.33 -37.12 34.34
C TYR A 154 3.56 -38.62 34.08
N ARG A 155 3.17 -39.12 32.89
CA ARG A 155 3.43 -40.51 32.49
C ARG A 155 4.94 -40.85 32.46
N GLN A 156 5.77 -39.93 32.00
CA GLN A 156 7.22 -40.10 31.98
C GLN A 156 7.81 -40.01 33.40
N LEU A 157 7.31 -39.08 34.23
CA LEU A 157 7.75 -38.95 35.63
C LEU A 157 7.40 -40.17 36.46
N LYS A 158 6.19 -40.73 36.28
CA LYS A 158 5.76 -42.00 36.86
C LYS A 158 6.70 -43.13 36.47
N ALA A 159 7.08 -43.23 35.18
CA ALA A 159 8.01 -44.26 34.73
C ALA A 159 9.42 -44.09 35.33
N LYS A 160 9.89 -42.84 35.48
CA LYS A 160 11.21 -42.53 36.05
C LYS A 160 11.31 -42.76 37.55
N THR A 161 10.25 -42.45 38.29
CA THR A 161 10.26 -42.50 39.76
C THR A 161 9.59 -43.73 40.34
N GLY A 162 8.71 -44.41 39.60
CA GLY A 162 7.89 -45.51 40.13
C GLY A 162 6.72 -45.05 41.01
N LEU A 163 6.46 -43.74 41.13
CA LEU A 163 5.30 -43.17 41.82
C LEU A 163 4.01 -43.34 41.00
N SER A 164 2.85 -43.40 41.66
CA SER A 164 1.56 -43.21 40.98
C SER A 164 1.40 -41.77 40.48
N ASP A 165 0.62 -41.58 39.42
CA ASP A 165 0.38 -40.27 38.78
C ASP A 165 -0.11 -39.21 39.78
N ASP A 166 -1.04 -39.58 40.69
CA ASP A 166 -1.54 -38.69 41.74
C ASP A 166 -0.46 -38.30 42.76
N LYS A 167 0.49 -39.20 43.04
CA LYS A 167 1.60 -38.89 43.93
C LYS A 167 2.64 -38.01 43.23
N CYS A 168 2.84 -38.14 41.93
CA CYS A 168 3.61 -37.16 41.17
C CYS A 168 2.96 -35.76 41.24
N ARG A 169 1.63 -35.65 41.09
CA ARG A 169 0.90 -34.38 41.25
C ARG A 169 1.02 -33.82 42.66
N ASN A 170 0.88 -34.65 43.68
CA ASN A 170 1.03 -34.23 45.08
C ASN A 170 2.44 -33.70 45.36
N LEU A 171 3.47 -34.35 44.82
CA LEU A 171 4.86 -33.89 44.96
C LEU A 171 5.06 -32.51 44.31
N VAL A 172 4.54 -32.35 43.07
CA VAL A 172 4.55 -31.07 42.35
C VAL A 172 3.91 -29.96 43.19
N ASN A 173 2.73 -30.21 43.75
CA ASN A 173 2.01 -29.23 44.56
C ASN A 173 2.73 -28.95 45.90
N ALA A 174 3.21 -29.99 46.60
CA ALA A 174 3.83 -29.86 47.92
C ALA A 174 5.18 -29.12 47.91
N TYR A 175 5.89 -29.17 46.78
CA TYR A 175 7.19 -28.52 46.59
C TYR A 175 7.14 -27.36 45.58
N GLN A 176 5.94 -26.97 45.12
CA GLN A 176 5.72 -25.88 44.16
C GLN A 176 6.63 -26.00 42.92
N ILE A 177 6.74 -27.20 42.37
CA ILE A 177 7.61 -27.48 41.23
C ILE A 177 7.03 -26.77 39.98
N PRO A 178 7.86 -26.09 39.18
CA PRO A 178 7.39 -25.41 37.97
C PRO A 178 6.67 -26.36 37.00
N THR A 179 5.50 -25.93 36.56
CA THR A 179 4.68 -26.63 35.55
C THR A 179 4.38 -25.73 34.36
N ASP A 180 4.21 -26.33 33.19
CA ASP A 180 3.82 -25.65 31.96
C ASP A 180 2.80 -26.51 31.18
N THR A 181 2.21 -25.96 30.12
CA THR A 181 1.25 -26.65 29.25
C THR A 181 1.89 -26.95 27.90
N HIS A 182 1.89 -28.21 27.50
CA HIS A 182 2.40 -28.65 26.20
C HIS A 182 1.25 -29.00 25.25
N GLU A 183 1.27 -28.38 24.07
CA GLU A 183 0.33 -28.66 22.99
C GLU A 183 0.91 -29.73 22.04
N PHE A 184 0.07 -30.67 21.61
CA PHE A 184 0.46 -31.74 20.69
C PHE A 184 -0.75 -32.20 19.87
N MET A 185 -0.49 -32.80 18.69
CA MET A 185 -1.55 -33.39 17.87
C MET A 185 -1.79 -34.85 18.29
N THR A 186 -3.06 -35.20 18.49
CA THR A 186 -3.48 -36.59 18.69
C THR A 186 -3.45 -37.38 17.36
N PRO A 187 -3.43 -38.72 17.39
CA PRO A 187 -3.44 -39.54 16.17
C PRO A 187 -4.60 -39.22 15.21
N ASP A 188 -5.75 -38.78 15.75
CA ASP A 188 -6.94 -38.40 14.98
C ASP A 188 -6.87 -36.95 14.43
N GLY A 189 -5.75 -36.26 14.63
CA GLY A 189 -5.52 -34.92 14.10
C GLY A 189 -6.14 -33.78 14.93
N LEU A 190 -6.55 -34.04 16.18
CA LEU A 190 -7.04 -32.99 17.08
C LEU A 190 -5.90 -32.40 17.92
N LEU A 191 -5.87 -31.07 18.04
CA LEU A 191 -4.97 -30.36 18.95
C LEU A 191 -5.38 -30.65 20.40
N SER A 192 -4.44 -31.16 21.19
CA SER A 192 -4.64 -31.49 22.59
C SER A 192 -3.56 -30.85 23.46
N ARG A 193 -3.84 -30.76 24.76
CA ARG A 193 -2.97 -30.13 25.76
C ARG A 193 -2.71 -31.08 26.91
N ARG A 194 -1.47 -31.10 27.41
CA ARG A 194 -1.10 -31.83 28.62
C ARG A 194 -0.21 -30.98 29.52
N ALA A 195 -0.34 -31.16 30.83
CA ALA A 195 0.58 -30.56 31.79
C ALA A 195 1.95 -31.26 31.73
N ILE A 196 3.01 -30.45 31.72
CA ILE A 196 4.41 -30.86 31.79
C ILE A 196 5.06 -30.21 33.01
N VAL A 197 6.09 -30.86 33.54
CA VAL A 197 6.73 -30.50 34.81
C VAL A 197 8.23 -30.42 34.61
N ALA A 198 8.88 -29.43 35.22
CA ALA A 198 10.33 -29.31 35.20
C ALA A 198 10.99 -30.51 35.89
N VAL A 199 11.83 -31.24 35.15
CA VAL A 199 12.35 -32.55 35.58
C VAL A 199 13.34 -32.42 36.73
N GLU A 200 14.27 -31.46 36.66
CA GLU A 200 15.33 -31.31 37.66
C GLU A 200 14.78 -30.97 39.07
N PRO A 201 13.92 -29.94 39.25
CA PRO A 201 13.31 -29.68 40.55
C PRO A 201 12.42 -30.83 41.03
N PHE A 202 11.73 -31.51 40.10
CA PHE A 202 10.91 -32.68 40.44
C PHE A 202 11.75 -33.82 40.99
N MET A 203 12.86 -34.17 40.34
CA MET A 203 13.75 -35.24 40.80
C MET A 203 14.43 -34.87 42.11
N ALA A 204 14.86 -33.62 42.29
CA ALA A 204 15.43 -33.15 43.55
C ALA A 204 14.43 -33.27 44.71
N ALA A 205 13.18 -32.86 44.52
CA ALA A 205 12.12 -33.03 45.51
C ALA A 205 11.82 -34.51 45.79
N PHE A 206 11.80 -35.35 44.75
CA PHE A 206 11.57 -36.78 44.88
C PHE A 206 12.66 -37.44 45.73
N TYR A 207 13.94 -37.20 45.43
CA TYR A 207 15.05 -37.77 46.20
C TYR A 207 15.01 -37.32 47.65
N ARG A 208 14.76 -36.03 47.90
CA ARG A 208 14.59 -35.50 49.25
C ARG A 208 13.46 -36.20 50.02
N VAL A 209 12.30 -36.40 49.37
CA VAL A 209 11.19 -37.14 49.98
C VAL A 209 11.60 -38.57 50.31
N MET A 210 12.33 -39.25 49.42
CA MET A 210 12.76 -40.63 49.66
C MET A 210 13.82 -40.76 50.76
N GLU A 211 14.69 -39.76 50.93
CA GLU A 211 15.64 -39.69 52.03
C GLU A 211 14.94 -39.49 53.38
N GLU A 212 13.96 -38.59 53.44
CA GLU A 212 13.21 -38.22 54.65
C GLU A 212 12.09 -39.22 55.00
N ALA A 213 11.69 -40.10 54.07
CA ALA A 213 10.56 -41.00 54.27
C ALA A 213 10.86 -42.19 55.21
N GLU A 214 9.88 -42.52 56.03
CA GLU A 214 9.90 -43.70 56.91
C GLU A 214 9.36 -44.93 56.14
N PRO A 215 10.12 -46.04 56.08
CA PRO A 215 9.64 -47.28 55.48
C PRO A 215 8.52 -47.90 56.33
N ARG A 216 7.44 -48.31 55.68
CA ARG A 216 6.27 -49.00 56.28
C ARG A 216 5.87 -50.20 55.41
N GLY A 217 6.67 -51.26 55.50
CA GLY A 217 6.48 -52.47 54.67
C GLY A 217 6.73 -52.18 53.19
N THR A 218 5.73 -52.40 52.34
CA THR A 218 5.79 -52.10 50.90
C THR A 218 5.51 -50.64 50.56
N ARG A 219 5.29 -49.78 51.57
CA ARG A 219 4.93 -48.37 51.44
C ARG A 219 5.89 -47.48 52.23
N TRP A 220 5.84 -46.20 51.95
CA TRP A 220 6.63 -45.14 52.57
C TRP A 220 5.70 -44.08 53.15
N TYR A 221 6.06 -43.52 54.29
CA TYR A 221 5.36 -42.40 54.90
C TYR A 221 6.26 -41.17 54.92
N HIS A 222 5.71 -40.02 54.48
CA HIS A 222 6.39 -38.74 54.58
C HIS A 222 5.36 -37.64 54.91
N PRO A 223 5.65 -36.67 55.82
CA PRO A 223 4.67 -35.69 56.30
C PRO A 223 3.95 -34.91 55.18
N LYS A 224 4.67 -34.56 54.10
CA LYS A 224 4.08 -33.84 52.95
C LYS A 224 3.42 -34.73 51.89
N MET A 225 3.68 -36.04 51.92
CA MET A 225 3.25 -36.98 50.86
C MET A 225 2.28 -38.04 51.37
N GLY A 226 2.04 -38.09 52.68
CA GLY A 226 1.27 -39.14 53.35
C GLY A 226 1.90 -40.51 53.12
N LEU A 227 1.05 -41.54 53.08
CA LEU A 227 1.46 -42.89 52.70
C LEU A 227 1.50 -43.01 51.17
N PHE A 228 2.60 -43.52 50.61
CA PHE A 228 2.79 -43.71 49.17
C PHE A 228 3.62 -44.95 48.87
N GLN A 229 3.64 -45.38 47.60
CA GLN A 229 4.43 -46.52 47.13
C GLN A 229 5.30 -46.08 45.97
N VAL A 230 6.51 -46.62 45.92
CA VAL A 230 7.50 -46.37 44.88
C VAL A 230 7.99 -47.71 44.37
N ILE A 231 7.82 -47.97 43.08
CA ILE A 231 8.26 -49.21 42.45
C ILE A 231 9.73 -49.07 42.04
N GLY A 232 10.56 -50.05 42.38
CA GLY A 232 11.97 -50.09 41.96
C GLY A 232 12.92 -49.19 42.77
N TRP A 233 12.45 -48.56 43.85
CA TRP A 233 13.31 -47.83 44.78
C TRP A 233 13.99 -48.77 45.77
N GLN A 234 15.32 -48.79 45.76
CA GLN A 234 16.16 -49.44 46.77
C GLN A 234 16.99 -48.35 47.45
N ARG A 235 17.02 -48.39 48.79
CA ARG A 235 17.78 -47.43 49.60
C ARG A 235 19.23 -47.86 49.71
#